data_AF-A0A553MYQ2-F1
#
_entry.id   AF-A0A553MYQ2-F1
#
_cell.length_a   1.000
_cell.length_b   1.000
_cell.length_c   1.000
_cell.angle_alpha   90.00
_cell.angle_beta   90.00
_cell.angle_gamma   90.00
#
_symmetry.space_group_name_H-M   'P 1'
#
loop_
_entity.id
_entity.type
_entity.pdbx_description
1 polymer ?
#
loop_
_entity_poly.entity_id
_entity_poly.type
_entity_poly.pdbx_seq_one_letter_code
_entity_poly.pdbx_strand_id
1 'polypeptide(L)'
;VIRKIRGEPFSDASSHLKLWCQFFNILSDSTIKWYRDEEEILEMERRAGDEGPVALAIVQASSKDCGVYGCSIKNDYGTDTTDYLLSTDILAEFLLREDLEVGEEIEMTPMMFTKGLADSGYWGEKFFGRIMTEEVQIGEGYVHKTCRAKVIYGLDPIFESGSTCITKVRNPIAYGAKEESNLAERNLEITKQDCKIQNTVREYCKIFAAEARVIENFGFSLEYTDLKGMYVKYCVTDSEGRLTAKSSSELEQKCCTFQHWIHQWTNGNLLVTRLEGVDAKMTSIEIVTKSKGYQGLTEKASPKIIEQFVAQHQCNYYCGLLSLRPLKLMDSQQQPKIKISRSPLLARRSGTSSSSPQLQKKGTSPQSTRRGTSSPKVLKKTGEGGENNSTTKHKAVEVPKPVRMR
;
A
#
# COMPACT_ATOMS: atom_id res chain seq x y z
N VAL A 1 1.97 16.91 29.01
CA VAL A 1 1.76 15.90 30.07
C VAL A 1 1.57 14.57 29.36
N ILE A 2 2.21 13.51 29.84
CA ILE A 2 2.23 12.22 29.16
C ILE A 2 1.83 11.09 30.11
N ARG A 3 0.96 10.20 29.62
CA ARG A 3 0.74 8.89 30.21
C ARG A 3 1.76 7.93 29.60
N LYS A 4 2.65 7.40 30.45
CA LYS A 4 3.69 6.45 30.03
C LYS A 4 3.11 5.25 29.29
N ILE A 5 3.93 4.65 28.43
CA ILE A 5 3.56 3.43 27.69
C ILE A 5 3.19 2.30 28.67
N ARG A 6 2.18 1.52 28.29
CA ARG A 6 1.74 0.29 28.97
C ARG A 6 1.53 -0.80 27.95
N GLY A 7 1.86 -2.04 28.31
CA GLY A 7 1.51 -3.24 27.55
C GLY A 7 0.22 -3.88 28.05
N GLU A 8 -0.64 -4.31 27.13
CA GLU A 8 -1.84 -5.10 27.40
C GLU A 8 -2.05 -6.16 26.31
N PRO A 9 -2.43 -7.40 26.65
CA PRO A 9 -2.75 -8.42 25.66
C PRO A 9 -4.09 -8.10 24.99
N PHE A 10 -4.27 -8.55 23.75
CA PHE A 10 -5.59 -8.50 23.11
C PHE A 10 -6.54 -9.53 23.75
N SER A 11 -7.83 -9.21 23.78
CA SER A 11 -8.86 -10.00 24.46
C SER A 11 -9.24 -11.30 23.71
N ASP A 12 -8.78 -11.47 22.48
CA ASP A 12 -9.11 -12.56 21.56
C ASP A 12 -8.19 -13.78 21.70
N ALA A 13 -7.34 -13.84 22.74
CA ALA A 13 -6.37 -14.91 22.98
C ALA A 13 -5.35 -15.12 21.83
N SER A 14 -5.22 -14.16 20.92
CA SER A 14 -4.41 -14.26 19.69
C SER A 14 -2.89 -14.19 19.89
N SER A 15 -2.40 -14.18 21.14
CA SER A 15 -1.01 -13.85 21.52
C SER A 15 -0.53 -12.48 21.02
N HIS A 16 -1.44 -11.62 20.54
CA HIS A 16 -1.11 -10.25 20.14
C HIS A 16 -0.91 -9.38 21.38
N LEU A 17 0.01 -8.42 21.28
CA LEU A 17 0.31 -7.48 22.35
C LEU A 17 0.07 -6.04 21.87
N LYS A 18 -0.54 -5.22 22.71
CA LYS A 18 -0.78 -3.80 22.45
C LYS A 18 0.06 -2.97 23.41
N LEU A 19 0.96 -2.14 22.87
CA LEU A 19 1.64 -1.10 23.63
C LEU A 19 0.94 0.23 23.37
N TRP A 20 0.59 0.99 24.41
CA TRP A 20 -0.10 2.26 24.21
C TRP A 20 0.31 3.33 25.21
N CYS A 21 0.27 4.59 24.77
CA CYS A 21 0.52 5.78 25.60
C CYS A 21 -0.46 6.90 25.22
N GLN A 22 -0.43 8.00 25.96
CA GLN A 22 -1.33 9.12 25.73
C GLN A 22 -0.65 10.45 26.01
N PHE A 23 -0.76 11.39 25.07
CA PHE A 23 -0.23 12.74 25.18
C PHE A 23 -1.40 13.71 25.39
N PHE A 24 -1.24 14.63 26.35
CA PHE A 24 -2.23 15.65 26.71
C PHE A 24 -1.70 17.06 26.42
N ASN A 25 -2.61 18.00 26.24
CA ASN A 25 -2.37 19.40 25.90
C ASN A 25 -1.66 19.55 24.55
N ILE A 26 -2.17 18.87 23.51
CA ILE A 26 -1.64 18.98 22.15
C ILE A 26 -2.18 20.26 21.50
N LEU A 27 -1.37 21.32 21.48
CA LEU A 27 -1.80 22.67 21.05
C LEU A 27 -1.68 22.93 19.55
N SER A 28 -0.88 22.15 18.83
CA SER A 28 -0.70 22.24 17.39
C SER A 28 -0.60 20.86 16.75
N ASP A 29 -0.71 20.82 15.43
CA ASP A 29 -0.45 19.61 14.67
C ASP A 29 0.95 19.10 15.00
N SER A 30 1.03 17.81 15.29
CA SER A 30 2.18 17.16 15.88
C SER A 30 2.52 15.89 15.11
N THR A 31 3.79 15.49 15.15
CA THR A 31 4.27 14.22 14.62
C THR A 31 4.54 13.28 15.77
N ILE A 32 3.96 12.08 15.73
CA ILE A 32 4.25 11.00 16.67
C ILE A 32 5.16 9.98 15.99
N LYS A 33 6.23 9.58 16.67
CA LYS A 33 7.16 8.54 16.22
C LYS A 33 7.26 7.43 17.26
N TRP A 34 7.30 6.20 16.78
CA TRP A 34 7.61 5.03 17.57
C TRP A 34 9.02 4.54 17.27
N TYR A 35 9.69 4.05 18.31
CA TYR A 35 11.05 3.54 18.23
C TYR A 35 11.13 2.17 18.90
N ARG A 36 12.07 1.35 18.45
CA ARG A 36 12.50 0.15 19.15
C ARG A 36 14.02 0.13 19.18
N ASP A 37 14.59 0.06 20.38
CA ASP A 37 16.05 0.05 20.60
C ASP A 37 16.74 1.22 19.87
N GLU A 38 16.17 2.43 20.00
CA GLU A 38 16.59 3.68 19.35
C GLU A 38 16.37 3.77 17.82
N GLU A 39 15.93 2.70 17.16
CA GLU A 39 15.59 2.72 15.75
C GLU A 39 14.13 3.14 15.53
N GLU A 40 13.92 4.13 14.65
CA GLU A 40 12.57 4.58 14.27
C GLU A 40 11.85 3.47 13.48
N ILE A 41 10.69 3.03 14.00
CA ILE A 41 9.90 1.97 13.38
C ILE A 41 8.70 2.53 12.59
N LEU A 42 8.04 3.59 13.10
CA LEU A 42 6.81 4.13 12.51
C LEU A 42 6.65 5.63 12.83
N GLU A 43 6.07 6.38 11.90
CA GLU A 43 5.69 7.79 12.04
C GLU A 43 4.19 7.98 11.74
N MET A 44 3.52 8.85 12.48
CA MET A 44 2.13 9.24 12.23
C MET A 44 1.87 10.70 12.58
N GLU A 45 0.91 11.29 11.88
CA GLU A 45 0.47 12.66 12.15
C GLU A 45 -0.63 12.69 13.20
N ARG A 46 -0.63 13.78 13.99
CA ARG A 46 -1.61 14.02 15.04
C ARG A 46 -2.11 15.45 14.95
N ARG A 47 -3.43 15.63 14.97
CA ARG A 47 -4.04 16.97 14.90
C ARG A 47 -4.03 17.66 16.26
N ALA A 48 -3.99 18.99 16.23
CA ALA A 48 -4.21 19.83 17.41
C ALA A 48 -5.50 19.43 18.15
N GLY A 49 -5.42 19.34 19.48
CA GLY A 49 -6.54 19.00 20.36
C GLY A 49 -6.94 17.52 20.39
N ASP A 50 -6.34 16.65 19.57
CA ASP A 50 -6.61 15.21 19.66
C ASP A 50 -5.75 14.60 20.78
N GLU A 51 -6.37 14.26 21.90
CA GLU A 51 -5.70 13.70 23.09
C GLU A 51 -6.02 12.21 23.31
N GLY A 52 -6.67 11.53 22.36
CA GLY A 52 -6.88 10.08 22.43
C GLY A 52 -5.58 9.27 22.55
N PRO A 53 -5.62 8.02 23.06
CA PRO A 53 -4.43 7.20 23.15
C PRO A 53 -3.86 6.86 21.76
N VAL A 54 -2.54 6.67 21.69
CA VAL A 54 -1.84 6.09 20.54
C VAL A 54 -1.35 4.70 20.93
N ALA A 55 -1.49 3.76 20.02
CA ALA A 55 -1.18 2.36 20.26
C ALA A 55 -0.30 1.76 19.15
N LEU A 56 0.41 0.71 19.51
CA LEU A 56 1.28 -0.09 18.68
C LEU A 56 0.91 -1.56 18.91
N ALA A 57 0.35 -2.21 17.88
CA ALA A 57 0.05 -3.62 17.89
C ALA A 57 1.29 -4.42 17.47
N ILE A 58 1.69 -5.36 18.31
CA ILE A 58 2.69 -6.39 18.04
C ILE A 58 1.91 -7.69 17.79
N VAL A 59 1.83 -8.09 16.53
CA VAL A 59 1.12 -9.31 16.10
C VAL A 59 1.87 -10.52 16.64
N GLN A 60 1.22 -11.56 17.15
CA GLN A 60 1.83 -12.83 17.62
C GLN A 60 3.14 -12.61 18.40
N ALA A 61 3.08 -11.89 19.52
CA ALA A 61 4.25 -11.45 20.26
C ALA A 61 5.12 -12.64 20.72
N SER A 62 6.43 -12.48 20.62
CA SER A 62 7.43 -13.51 20.87
C SER A 62 8.67 -12.91 21.52
N SER A 63 9.59 -13.75 21.99
CA SER A 63 10.85 -13.28 22.59
C SER A 63 11.70 -12.41 21.64
N LYS A 64 11.50 -12.52 20.32
CA LYS A 64 12.16 -11.66 19.32
C LYS A 64 11.62 -10.24 19.27
N ASP A 65 10.45 -10.00 19.87
CA ASP A 65 9.84 -8.68 19.98
C ASP A 65 10.27 -7.97 21.28
N CYS A 66 11.01 -8.63 22.16
CA CYS A 66 11.55 -7.99 23.37
C CYS A 66 12.54 -6.87 23.00
N GLY A 67 12.49 -5.77 23.75
CA GLY A 67 13.29 -4.58 23.49
C GLY A 67 12.76 -3.35 24.23
N VAL A 68 13.42 -2.21 24.04
CA VAL A 68 12.98 -0.92 24.58
C VAL A 68 12.14 -0.20 23.54
N TYR A 69 10.85 -0.03 23.82
CA TYR A 69 9.92 0.67 22.97
C TYR A 69 9.80 2.13 23.38
N GLY A 70 10.09 3.04 22.46
CA GLY A 70 9.96 4.48 22.66
C GLY A 70 8.78 5.06 21.89
N CYS A 71 8.13 6.09 22.43
CA CYS A 71 7.16 6.90 21.73
C CYS A 71 7.44 8.38 21.99
N SER A 72 7.58 9.18 20.92
CA SER A 72 7.80 10.62 20.99
C SER A 72 6.70 11.38 20.27
N ILE A 73 6.27 12.51 20.83
CA ILE A 73 5.48 13.52 20.12
C ILE A 73 6.33 14.78 19.92
N LYS A 74 6.29 15.36 18.72
CA LYS A 74 7.01 16.59 18.39
C LYS A 74 6.10 17.58 17.68
N ASN A 75 6.19 18.85 18.07
CA ASN A 75 5.54 19.98 17.41
C ASN A 75 6.36 21.27 17.60
N ASP A 76 5.79 22.41 17.20
CA ASP A 76 6.44 23.72 17.30
C ASP A 76 6.75 24.17 18.74
N TYR A 77 6.10 23.57 19.74
CA TYR A 77 6.28 23.89 21.15
C TYR A 77 7.32 23.01 21.85
N GLY A 78 7.73 21.90 21.23
CA GLY A 78 8.76 21.04 21.78
C GLY A 78 8.59 19.57 21.44
N THR A 79 9.17 18.72 22.29
CA THR A 79 9.13 17.26 22.16
C THR A 79 8.94 16.64 23.53
N ASP A 80 8.05 15.66 23.61
CA ASP A 80 7.83 14.85 24.81
C ASP A 80 8.00 13.37 24.44
N THR A 81 8.57 12.57 25.34
CA THR A 81 9.00 11.19 25.07
C THR A 81 8.71 10.27 26.24
N THR A 82 8.34 9.04 25.95
CA THR A 82 8.20 7.95 26.93
C THR A 82 8.76 6.67 26.36
N ASP A 83 9.20 5.79 27.25
CA ASP A 83 9.76 4.49 26.94
C ASP A 83 9.08 3.37 27.75
N TYR A 84 9.26 2.13 27.30
CA TYR A 84 8.80 0.91 27.95
C TYR A 84 9.70 -0.26 27.60
N LEU A 85 10.19 -0.95 28.63
CA LEU A 85 10.95 -2.18 28.46
C LEU A 85 10.00 -3.38 28.35
N LEU A 86 9.93 -4.01 27.17
CA LEU A 86 9.27 -5.29 26.99
C LEU A 86 10.30 -6.41 27.21
N SER A 87 10.41 -6.90 28.45
CA SER A 87 11.28 -8.03 28.79
C SER A 87 10.62 -9.37 28.48
N THR A 88 11.41 -10.45 28.46
CA THR A 88 10.91 -11.82 28.32
C THR A 88 9.98 -12.21 29.46
N ASP A 89 10.23 -11.72 30.68
CA ASP A 89 9.41 -12.01 31.86
C ASP A 89 8.04 -11.35 31.75
N ILE A 90 8.01 -10.07 31.39
CA ILE A 90 6.79 -9.32 31.12
C ILE A 90 6.00 -9.97 29.97
N LEU A 91 6.70 -10.41 28.93
CA LEU A 91 6.05 -11.09 27.81
C LEU A 91 5.45 -12.43 28.24
N ALA A 92 6.13 -13.20 29.10
CA ALA A 92 5.62 -14.47 29.62
C ALA A 92 4.35 -14.29 30.47
N GLU A 93 4.22 -13.18 31.20
CA GLU A 93 2.99 -12.83 31.92
C GLU A 93 1.79 -12.62 30.97
N PHE A 94 2.06 -12.14 29.75
CA PHE A 94 1.02 -11.94 28.73
C PHE A 94 0.71 -13.20 27.91
N LEU A 95 1.65 -14.14 27.81
CA LEU A 95 1.55 -15.33 26.96
C LEU A 95 1.25 -16.59 27.80
N LEU A 96 -0.02 -16.82 28.13
CA LEU A 96 -0.49 -18.13 28.57
C LEU A 96 -0.76 -18.99 27.33
N ARG A 97 0.23 -19.77 26.86
CA ARG A 97 0.05 -20.66 25.70
C ARG A 97 -0.67 -21.96 26.07
N GLU A 98 -1.85 -22.17 25.51
CA GLU A 98 -2.33 -23.51 25.14
C GLU A 98 -1.98 -23.73 23.66
N ASP A 99 -0.85 -24.39 23.40
CA ASP A 99 -0.48 -24.86 22.06
C ASP A 99 -1.42 -26.01 21.68
N LEU A 100 -2.57 -25.68 21.12
CA LEU A 100 -3.41 -26.64 20.41
C LEU A 100 -2.98 -26.60 18.94
N GLU A 101 -2.51 -27.75 18.43
CA GLU A 101 -2.28 -28.05 17.00
C GLU A 101 -3.60 -28.04 16.19
N VAL A 102 -4.48 -27.07 16.46
CA VAL A 102 -5.78 -26.95 15.85
C VAL A 102 -5.63 -25.95 14.72
N GLY A 103 -5.84 -26.41 13.48
CA GLY A 103 -5.80 -25.53 12.32
C GLY A 103 -6.80 -24.37 12.47
N GLU A 104 -6.43 -23.21 11.94
CA GLU A 104 -7.18 -21.95 12.01
C GLU A 104 -8.17 -21.86 10.84
N GLU A 105 -9.43 -21.51 11.14
CA GLU A 105 -10.41 -21.15 10.12
C GLU A 105 -10.15 -19.70 9.67
N ILE A 106 -10.08 -19.49 8.36
CA ILE A 106 -9.72 -18.20 7.77
C ILE A 106 -10.73 -17.75 6.71
N GLU A 107 -10.86 -16.44 6.58
CA GLU A 107 -11.46 -15.78 5.44
C GLU A 107 -10.35 -15.21 4.55
N MET A 108 -10.31 -15.61 3.28
CA MET A 108 -9.35 -15.13 2.31
C MET A 108 -10.07 -14.38 1.19
N THR A 109 -9.58 -13.20 0.83
CA THR A 109 -10.07 -12.45 -0.34
C THR A 109 -8.87 -12.06 -1.22
N PRO A 110 -8.77 -12.56 -2.47
CA PRO A 110 -7.65 -12.24 -3.33
C PRO A 110 -7.74 -10.80 -3.84
N MET A 111 -6.60 -10.13 -3.92
CA MET A 111 -6.49 -8.81 -4.54
C MET A 111 -6.20 -8.97 -6.03
N MET A 112 -7.12 -8.52 -6.89
CA MET A 112 -7.08 -8.72 -8.33
C MET A 112 -6.58 -7.47 -9.06
N PHE A 113 -5.73 -7.69 -10.08
CA PHE A 113 -5.22 -6.65 -10.98
C PHE A 113 -5.44 -7.07 -12.45
N THR A 114 -6.05 -6.19 -13.23
CA THR A 114 -6.52 -6.39 -14.61
C THR A 114 -6.02 -5.32 -15.61
N LYS A 115 -5.47 -4.20 -15.14
CA LYS A 115 -5.12 -3.01 -15.95
C LYS A 115 -3.64 -2.60 -15.86
N GLY A 116 -2.73 -3.56 -15.69
CA GLY A 116 -1.28 -3.33 -15.69
C GLY A 116 -0.81 -2.31 -14.64
N LEU A 117 0.18 -1.48 -14.98
CA LEU A 117 0.85 -0.54 -14.05
C LEU A 117 -0.07 0.50 -13.38
N ALA A 118 -1.18 0.89 -14.02
CA ALA A 118 -2.09 1.93 -13.50
C ALA A 118 -3.28 1.34 -12.72
N ASP A 119 -3.29 0.04 -12.46
CA ASP A 119 -4.42 -0.59 -11.80
C ASP A 119 -4.45 -0.31 -10.29
N SER A 120 -5.56 0.24 -9.80
CA SER A 120 -5.83 0.40 -8.38
C SER A 120 -6.15 -0.92 -7.67
N GLY A 121 -6.45 -1.96 -8.46
CA GLY A 121 -6.90 -3.29 -8.06
C GLY A 121 -8.24 -3.28 -7.35
N TYR A 122 -8.83 -4.47 -7.20
CA TYR A 122 -10.08 -4.67 -6.47
C TYR A 122 -10.06 -6.02 -5.74
N TRP A 123 -10.90 -6.14 -4.71
CA TRP A 123 -11.06 -7.39 -3.97
C TRP A 123 -11.94 -8.36 -4.76
N GLY A 124 -11.47 -9.60 -4.92
CA GLY A 124 -12.21 -10.69 -5.54
C GLY A 124 -13.27 -11.29 -4.62
N GLU A 125 -13.66 -12.53 -4.92
CA GLU A 125 -14.61 -13.28 -4.10
C GLU A 125 -13.99 -13.75 -2.79
N LYS A 126 -14.82 -13.89 -1.75
CA LYS A 126 -14.40 -14.40 -0.45
C LYS A 126 -14.35 -15.92 -0.46
N PHE A 127 -13.27 -16.47 0.08
CA PHE A 127 -13.07 -17.88 0.32
C PHE A 127 -13.04 -18.11 1.83
N PHE A 128 -13.64 -19.21 2.26
CA PHE A 128 -13.62 -19.65 3.66
C PHE A 128 -12.94 -21.01 3.70
N GLY A 129 -11.84 -21.08 4.41
CA GLY A 129 -11.01 -22.28 4.43
C GLY A 129 -10.32 -22.46 5.74
N ARG A 130 -9.51 -23.51 5.81
CA ARG A 130 -8.74 -23.84 7.00
C ARG A 130 -7.28 -23.99 6.65
N ILE A 131 -6.41 -23.39 7.46
CA ILE A 131 -4.97 -23.53 7.35
C ILE A 131 -4.38 -24.10 8.63
N MET A 132 -3.21 -24.72 8.52
CA MET A 132 -2.43 -25.19 9.66
C MET A 132 -1.05 -24.58 9.57
N THR A 133 -0.65 -23.81 10.59
CA THR A 133 0.67 -23.22 10.66
C THR A 133 1.71 -24.31 10.96
N GLU A 134 2.66 -24.53 10.03
CA GLU A 134 3.73 -25.53 10.16
C GLU A 134 5.01 -24.93 10.76
N GLU A 135 5.36 -23.70 10.35
CA GLU A 135 6.55 -23.00 10.82
C GLU A 135 6.24 -21.52 11.08
N VAL A 136 6.62 -21.01 12.25
CA VAL A 136 6.39 -19.63 12.68
C VAL A 136 7.66 -18.80 12.52
N GLN A 137 7.53 -17.56 12.01
CA GLN A 137 8.60 -16.57 11.87
C GLN A 137 9.79 -17.01 10.98
N ILE A 138 9.50 -17.17 9.70
CA ILE A 138 10.49 -17.42 8.64
C ILE A 138 11.16 -16.09 8.24
N GLY A 139 12.47 -15.98 8.48
CA GLY A 139 13.29 -14.82 8.13
C GLY A 139 13.64 -13.90 9.30
N GLU A 140 14.44 -12.87 9.02
CA GLU A 140 15.03 -11.95 10.02
C GLU A 140 14.32 -10.59 10.11
N GLY A 141 13.28 -10.36 9.30
CA GLY A 141 12.61 -9.07 9.25
C GLY A 141 11.69 -8.84 10.45
N TYR A 142 11.75 -7.65 11.06
CA TYR A 142 10.83 -7.25 12.13
C TYR A 142 9.54 -6.59 11.61
N VAL A 143 9.61 -6.03 10.40
CA VAL A 143 8.53 -5.31 9.69
C VAL A 143 7.35 -6.23 9.34
N HIS A 144 7.57 -7.54 9.27
CA HIS A 144 6.54 -8.52 9.00
C HIS A 144 6.79 -9.79 9.78
N LYS A 145 5.72 -10.46 10.20
CA LYS A 145 5.75 -11.84 10.67
C LYS A 145 5.34 -12.74 9.52
N THR A 146 6.23 -13.66 9.18
CA THR A 146 6.05 -14.60 8.08
C THR A 146 5.93 -16.00 8.67
N CYS A 147 4.91 -16.75 8.31
CA CYS A 147 4.77 -18.15 8.67
C CYS A 147 4.51 -19.00 7.42
N ARG A 148 4.89 -20.27 7.51
CA ARG A 148 4.50 -21.29 6.53
C ARG A 148 3.25 -21.97 7.05
N ALA A 149 2.25 -22.05 6.19
CA ALA A 149 1.00 -22.70 6.49
C ALA A 149 0.66 -23.74 5.41
N LYS A 150 0.01 -24.81 5.82
CA LYS A 150 -0.57 -25.81 4.93
C LYS A 150 -2.05 -25.56 4.79
N VAL A 151 -2.53 -25.49 3.56
CA VAL A 151 -3.95 -25.35 3.25
C VAL A 151 -4.62 -26.70 3.46
N ILE A 152 -5.63 -26.75 4.33
CA ILE A 152 -6.38 -27.97 4.61
C ILE A 152 -7.56 -28.09 3.65
N TYR A 153 -8.39 -27.05 3.51
CA TYR A 153 -9.48 -26.99 2.53
C TYR A 153 -9.97 -25.54 2.31
N GLY A 154 -10.86 -25.35 1.32
CA GLY A 154 -11.72 -24.16 1.20
C GLY A 154 -11.13 -22.96 0.45
N LEU A 155 -9.89 -23.07 -0.06
CA LEU A 155 -9.20 -21.99 -0.77
C LEU A 155 -9.01 -22.25 -2.28
N ASP A 156 -9.62 -23.31 -2.82
CA ASP A 156 -9.62 -23.63 -4.25
C ASP A 156 -10.43 -22.57 -5.03
N PRO A 157 -10.00 -22.14 -6.24
CA PRO A 157 -8.86 -22.64 -7.02
C PRO A 157 -7.54 -21.90 -6.77
N ILE A 158 -7.49 -21.00 -5.80
CA ILE A 158 -6.28 -20.18 -5.54
C ILE A 158 -5.20 -21.03 -4.88
N PHE A 159 -5.58 -21.87 -3.91
CA PHE A 159 -4.69 -22.84 -3.27
C PHE A 159 -5.38 -24.20 -3.21
N GLU A 160 -4.76 -25.20 -3.82
CA GLU A 160 -5.20 -26.59 -3.74
C GLU A 160 -5.09 -27.12 -2.30
N SER A 161 -5.99 -28.03 -1.92
CA SER A 161 -5.90 -28.71 -0.62
C SER A 161 -4.59 -29.47 -0.49
N GLY A 162 -3.94 -29.35 0.68
CA GLY A 162 -2.63 -29.93 0.97
C GLY A 162 -1.45 -29.09 0.50
N SER A 163 -1.68 -28.02 -0.26
CA SER A 163 -0.60 -27.12 -0.70
C SER A 163 -0.04 -26.29 0.46
N THR A 164 1.24 -25.96 0.36
CA THR A 164 1.94 -25.09 1.30
C THR A 164 1.92 -23.66 0.77
N CYS A 165 1.55 -22.72 1.62
CA CYS A 165 1.60 -21.29 1.35
C CYS A 165 2.41 -20.54 2.42
N ILE A 166 2.72 -19.28 2.13
CA ILE A 166 3.37 -18.37 3.06
C ILE A 166 2.40 -17.27 3.42
N THR A 167 2.14 -17.10 4.71
CA THR A 167 1.34 -16.02 5.27
C THR A 167 2.28 -14.95 5.82
N LYS A 168 2.04 -13.69 5.43
CA LYS A 168 2.85 -12.55 5.83
C LYS A 168 1.95 -11.48 6.42
N VAL A 169 2.20 -11.08 7.65
CA VAL A 169 1.42 -10.08 8.38
C VAL A 169 2.33 -8.92 8.75
N ARG A 170 1.89 -7.67 8.54
CA ARG A 170 2.64 -6.47 8.94
C ARG A 170 2.84 -6.44 10.46
N ASN A 171 4.03 -6.07 10.90
CA ASN A 171 4.38 -5.94 12.30
C ASN A 171 5.50 -4.90 12.51
N PRO A 172 5.47 -4.07 13.57
CA PRO A 172 4.29 -3.71 14.34
C PRO A 172 3.35 -2.81 13.53
N ILE A 173 2.13 -2.59 14.02
CA ILE A 173 1.13 -1.73 13.39
C ILE A 173 0.72 -0.62 14.37
N ALA A 174 1.01 0.63 14.04
CA ALA A 174 0.60 1.76 14.86
C ALA A 174 -0.79 2.28 14.46
N TYR A 175 -1.61 2.59 15.46
CA TYR A 175 -3.00 3.03 15.27
C TYR A 175 -3.46 3.96 16.39
N GLY A 176 -4.49 4.76 16.11
CA GLY A 176 -5.14 5.63 17.10
C GLY A 176 -6.25 4.89 17.82
N ALA A 177 -6.29 4.99 19.15
CA ALA A 177 -7.17 4.18 20.00
C ALA A 177 -8.64 4.63 20.04
N LYS A 178 -9.12 5.41 19.06
CA LYS A 178 -10.53 5.83 19.05
C LYS A 178 -11.48 4.63 18.92
N GLU A 179 -11.09 3.56 18.23
CA GLU A 179 -11.78 2.26 18.23
C GLU A 179 -10.81 1.15 17.76
N GLU A 180 -10.90 -0.07 18.29
CA GLU A 180 -10.18 -1.25 17.76
C GLU A 180 -10.52 -1.53 16.29
N SER A 181 -11.69 -1.08 15.83
CA SER A 181 -12.11 -1.08 14.42
C SER A 181 -11.08 -0.44 13.50
N ASN A 182 -10.32 0.54 13.98
CA ASN A 182 -9.26 1.21 13.22
C ASN A 182 -8.07 0.27 12.96
N LEU A 183 -7.75 -0.69 13.83
CA LEU A 183 -6.59 -1.56 13.60
C LEU A 183 -6.81 -2.48 12.39
N ALA A 184 -7.99 -3.11 12.29
CA ALA A 184 -8.32 -4.00 11.18
C ALA A 184 -8.41 -3.23 9.85
N GLU A 185 -9.05 -2.07 9.85
CA GLU A 185 -9.12 -1.20 8.67
C GLU A 185 -7.72 -0.72 8.26
N ARG A 186 -6.90 -0.28 9.23
CA ARG A 186 -5.52 0.14 8.97
C ARG A 186 -4.66 -0.99 8.43
N ASN A 187 -4.77 -2.19 9.00
CA ASN A 187 -4.08 -3.37 8.51
C ASN A 187 -4.51 -3.72 7.08
N LEU A 188 -5.80 -3.60 6.76
CA LEU A 188 -6.33 -3.79 5.41
C LEU A 188 -5.77 -2.76 4.41
N GLU A 189 -5.69 -1.48 4.80
CA GLU A 189 -5.08 -0.44 3.98
C GLU A 189 -3.60 -0.72 3.68
N ILE A 190 -2.84 -1.11 4.70
CA ILE A 190 -1.43 -1.49 4.56
C ILE A 190 -1.30 -2.68 3.61
N THR A 191 -2.08 -3.74 3.85
CA THR A 191 -2.09 -4.94 3.00
C THR A 191 -2.43 -4.60 1.56
N LYS A 192 -3.39 -3.70 1.32
CA LYS A 192 -3.74 -3.24 -0.03
C LYS A 192 -2.57 -2.49 -0.70
N GLN A 193 -1.83 -1.68 0.06
CA GLN A 193 -0.64 -1.00 -0.46
C GLN A 193 0.47 -2.01 -0.77
N ASP A 194 0.74 -2.97 0.10
CA ASP A 194 1.76 -4.01 -0.12
C ASP A 194 1.43 -4.84 -1.38
N CYS A 195 0.17 -5.24 -1.57
CA CYS A 195 -0.28 -5.93 -2.78
C CYS A 195 -0.08 -5.08 -4.05
N LYS A 196 -0.37 -3.77 -3.98
CA LYS A 196 -0.14 -2.86 -5.11
C LYS A 196 1.33 -2.72 -5.43
N ILE A 197 2.19 -2.56 -4.42
CA ILE A 197 3.65 -2.48 -4.59
C ILE A 197 4.15 -3.73 -5.31
N GLN A 198 3.76 -4.91 -4.82
CA GLN A 198 4.15 -6.19 -5.44
C GLN A 198 3.66 -6.29 -6.89
N ASN A 199 2.41 -5.91 -7.17
CA ASN A 199 1.88 -5.94 -8.53
C ASN A 199 2.59 -4.93 -9.45
N THR A 200 2.82 -3.69 -9.01
CA THR A 200 3.51 -2.68 -9.80
C THR A 200 4.93 -3.14 -10.16
N VAL A 201 5.68 -3.68 -9.20
CA VAL A 201 7.03 -4.17 -9.48
C VAL A 201 7.00 -5.43 -10.36
N ARG A 202 6.01 -6.31 -10.19
CA ARG A 202 5.77 -7.45 -11.11
C ARG A 202 5.55 -6.98 -12.56
N GLU A 203 4.72 -5.96 -12.78
CA GLU A 203 4.49 -5.40 -14.11
C GLU A 203 5.75 -4.75 -14.69
N TYR A 204 6.54 -4.05 -13.87
CA TYR A 204 7.85 -3.55 -14.29
C TYR A 204 8.84 -4.67 -14.63
N CYS A 205 8.85 -5.76 -13.87
CA CYS A 205 9.68 -6.93 -14.18
C CYS A 205 9.30 -7.52 -15.54
N LYS A 206 8.00 -7.59 -15.89
CA LYS A 206 7.56 -8.06 -17.21
C LYS A 206 8.08 -7.19 -18.34
N ILE A 207 8.05 -5.87 -18.17
CA ILE A 207 8.56 -4.91 -19.16
C ILE A 207 10.09 -5.06 -19.29
N PHE A 208 10.79 -5.09 -18.16
CA PHE A 208 12.23 -5.30 -18.11
C PHE A 208 12.64 -6.62 -18.78
N ALA A 209 11.93 -7.71 -18.50
CA ALA A 209 12.19 -9.01 -19.12
C ALA A 209 11.95 -9.00 -20.64
N ALA A 210 10.96 -8.24 -21.13
CA ALA A 210 10.74 -8.06 -22.55
C ALA A 210 11.88 -7.26 -23.22
N GLU A 211 12.40 -6.22 -22.57
CA GLU A 211 13.57 -5.46 -23.06
C GLU A 211 14.86 -6.27 -23.02
N ALA A 212 15.06 -7.07 -21.97
CA ALA A 212 16.20 -7.96 -21.85
C ALA A 212 16.20 -9.06 -22.92
N ARG A 213 15.02 -9.59 -23.27
CA ARG A 213 14.89 -10.71 -24.22
C ARG A 213 15.36 -10.38 -25.63
N VAL A 214 15.36 -9.10 -26.03
CA VAL A 214 15.86 -8.69 -27.36
C VAL A 214 17.38 -8.52 -27.41
N ILE A 215 18.07 -8.73 -26.28
CA ILE A 215 19.53 -8.59 -26.18
C ILE A 215 20.15 -9.99 -26.08
N GLU A 216 20.83 -10.43 -27.15
CA GLU A 216 21.38 -11.79 -27.26
C GLU A 216 22.31 -12.17 -26.09
N ASN A 217 23.08 -11.22 -25.56
CA ASN A 217 24.07 -11.46 -24.50
C ASN A 217 23.52 -11.28 -23.07
N PHE A 218 22.21 -11.04 -22.89
CA PHE A 218 21.65 -10.82 -21.57
C PHE A 218 21.45 -12.12 -20.76
N GLY A 219 21.27 -13.25 -21.44
CA GLY A 219 20.98 -14.53 -20.81
C GLY A 219 19.58 -14.58 -20.18
N PHE A 220 19.43 -15.27 -19.05
CA PHE A 220 18.15 -15.34 -18.33
C PHE A 220 17.73 -13.98 -17.75
N SER A 221 16.43 -13.73 -17.62
CA SER A 221 15.90 -12.50 -17.01
C SER A 221 15.27 -12.76 -15.65
N LEU A 222 14.99 -11.69 -14.90
CA LEU A 222 14.27 -11.76 -13.63
C LEU A 222 12.80 -12.10 -13.90
N GLU A 223 12.27 -13.05 -13.15
CA GLU A 223 10.88 -13.47 -13.25
C GLU A 223 10.16 -13.28 -11.90
N TYR A 224 8.84 -13.11 -11.94
CA TYR A 224 8.03 -13.07 -10.72
C TYR A 224 7.04 -14.22 -10.77
N THR A 225 7.34 -15.31 -10.08
CA THR A 225 6.51 -16.54 -10.02
C THR A 225 6.57 -17.18 -8.64
N ASP A 226 5.70 -18.16 -8.38
CA ASP A 226 5.65 -18.89 -7.10
C ASP A 226 6.96 -19.61 -6.80
N LEU A 227 7.34 -19.56 -5.52
CA LEU A 227 8.61 -20.08 -5.03
C LEU A 227 8.45 -21.51 -4.50
N LYS A 228 9.35 -22.37 -4.96
CA LYS A 228 9.78 -23.58 -4.26
C LYS A 228 11.31 -23.50 -4.18
N GLY A 229 11.91 -23.41 -3.00
CA GLY A 229 13.37 -23.42 -2.81
C GLY A 229 13.90 -22.44 -1.75
N MET A 230 15.23 -22.30 -1.68
CA MET A 230 15.94 -21.54 -0.63
C MET A 230 15.91 -20.03 -0.88
N TYR A 231 15.45 -19.29 0.12
CA TYR A 231 15.25 -17.85 0.07
C TYR A 231 16.57 -17.08 0.23
N VAL A 232 16.90 -16.20 -0.72
CA VAL A 232 18.12 -15.40 -0.77
C VAL A 232 17.77 -13.91 -0.88
N LYS A 233 18.51 -13.08 -0.14
CA LYS A 233 18.44 -11.62 -0.23
C LYS A 233 19.43 -11.14 -1.29
N TYR A 234 18.95 -10.59 -2.41
CA TYR A 234 19.81 -10.22 -3.55
C TYR A 234 20.27 -8.76 -3.49
N CYS A 235 19.36 -7.87 -3.09
CA CYS A 235 19.67 -6.46 -2.86
C CYS A 235 18.94 -6.00 -1.59
N VAL A 236 19.70 -5.46 -0.64
CA VAL A 236 19.15 -4.80 0.55
C VAL A 236 19.85 -3.46 0.74
N THR A 237 19.05 -2.40 0.85
CA THR A 237 19.50 -1.11 1.32
C THR A 237 19.34 -1.07 2.85
N ASP A 238 20.39 -0.73 3.60
CA ASP A 238 20.30 -0.58 5.06
C ASP A 238 19.52 0.69 5.47
N SER A 239 19.27 0.84 6.78
CA SER A 239 18.61 2.01 7.40
C SER A 239 19.31 3.34 7.09
N GLU A 240 20.60 3.30 6.75
CA GLU A 240 21.39 4.45 6.33
C GLU A 240 21.48 4.59 4.81
N GLY A 241 20.68 3.86 4.02
CA GLY A 241 20.64 4.00 2.56
C GLY A 241 21.80 3.31 1.82
N ARG A 242 22.69 2.57 2.49
CA ARG A 242 23.85 1.90 1.86
C ARG A 242 23.41 0.62 1.18
N LEU A 243 23.83 0.47 -0.06
CA LEU A 243 23.58 -0.74 -0.84
C LEU A 243 24.57 -1.82 -0.41
N THR A 244 24.06 -2.92 0.14
CA THR A 244 24.87 -4.13 0.40
C THR A 244 24.94 -5.06 -0.82
N ALA A 245 24.94 -4.51 -2.03
CA ALA A 245 25.14 -5.28 -3.25
C ALA A 245 26.64 -5.66 -3.38
N LYS A 246 27.04 -6.78 -2.78
CA LYS A 246 28.31 -7.42 -3.12
C LYS A 246 28.16 -7.92 -4.54
N SER A 247 28.80 -7.29 -5.53
CA SER A 247 28.57 -7.56 -6.96
C SER A 247 29.20 -8.90 -7.42
N SER A 248 28.97 -9.97 -6.67
CA SER A 248 29.70 -11.23 -6.78
C SER A 248 29.05 -12.24 -7.72
N SER A 249 27.72 -12.20 -7.86
CA SER A 249 26.97 -13.10 -8.73
C SER A 249 26.30 -12.38 -9.90
N GLU A 250 26.07 -13.11 -10.99
CA GLU A 250 25.31 -12.64 -12.16
C GLU A 250 23.90 -12.16 -11.77
N LEU A 251 23.25 -12.87 -10.83
CA LEU A 251 21.91 -12.55 -10.37
C LEU A 251 21.86 -11.22 -9.60
N GLU A 252 22.79 -11.00 -8.67
CA GLU A 252 22.92 -9.71 -7.96
C GLU A 252 23.17 -8.55 -8.92
N GLN A 253 23.99 -8.76 -9.96
CA GLN A 253 24.23 -7.76 -10.99
C GLN A 253 22.94 -7.44 -11.76
N LYS A 254 22.15 -8.44 -12.16
CA LYS A 254 20.86 -8.24 -12.83
C LYS A 254 19.83 -7.53 -11.93
N CYS A 255 19.79 -7.86 -10.63
CA CYS A 255 18.95 -7.14 -9.66
C CYS A 255 19.36 -5.67 -9.53
N CYS A 256 20.65 -5.38 -9.42
CA CYS A 256 21.18 -4.02 -9.40
C CYS A 256 20.86 -3.24 -10.69
N THR A 257 20.96 -3.91 -11.85
CA THR A 257 20.57 -3.35 -13.14
C THR A 257 19.08 -3.07 -13.21
N PHE A 258 18.23 -3.94 -12.66
CA PHE A 258 16.79 -3.71 -12.58
C PHE A 258 16.46 -2.49 -11.70
N GLN A 259 17.12 -2.32 -10.55
CA GLN A 259 16.97 -1.14 -9.68
C GLN A 259 17.34 0.16 -10.42
N HIS A 260 18.42 0.14 -11.22
CA HIS A 260 18.79 1.27 -12.06
C HIS A 260 17.77 1.49 -13.18
N TRP A 261 17.40 0.44 -13.90
CA TRP A 261 16.43 0.51 -15.00
C TRP A 261 15.10 1.12 -14.54
N ILE A 262 14.52 0.64 -13.44
CA ILE A 262 13.25 1.15 -12.92
C ILE A 262 13.36 2.60 -12.44
N HIS A 263 14.48 2.96 -11.80
CA HIS A 263 14.76 4.34 -11.41
C HIS A 263 14.83 5.25 -12.65
N GLN A 264 15.54 4.86 -13.70
CA GLN A 264 15.60 5.64 -14.93
C GLN A 264 14.24 5.69 -15.65
N TRP A 265 13.55 4.55 -15.76
CA TRP A 265 12.26 4.41 -16.44
C TRP A 265 11.17 5.29 -15.82
N THR A 266 11.17 5.38 -14.49
CA THR A 266 10.21 6.20 -13.75
C THR A 266 10.67 7.65 -13.57
N ASN A 267 11.74 8.10 -14.25
CA ASN A 267 12.35 9.43 -14.08
C ASN A 267 12.71 9.74 -12.61
N GLY A 268 13.20 8.72 -11.91
CA GLY A 268 13.61 8.75 -10.52
C GLY A 268 12.46 8.92 -9.54
N ASN A 269 11.23 8.55 -9.91
CA ASN A 269 10.08 8.62 -9.00
C ASN A 269 9.92 7.37 -8.15
N LEU A 270 10.48 6.23 -8.60
CA LEU A 270 10.41 4.94 -7.95
C LEU A 270 11.79 4.31 -7.90
N LEU A 271 12.15 3.77 -6.74
CA LEU A 271 13.32 2.92 -6.55
C LEU A 271 12.89 1.68 -5.80
N VAL A 272 13.41 0.51 -6.20
CA VAL A 272 13.26 -0.72 -5.43
C VAL A 272 14.45 -0.83 -4.50
N THR A 273 14.24 -0.86 -3.18
CA THR A 273 15.29 -0.88 -2.16
C THR A 273 15.61 -2.27 -1.65
N ARG A 274 14.63 -3.18 -1.76
CA ARG A 274 14.81 -4.57 -1.34
C ARG A 274 14.31 -5.51 -2.42
N LEU A 275 15.12 -6.50 -2.78
CA LEU A 275 14.78 -7.60 -3.68
C LEU A 275 15.25 -8.91 -3.07
N GLU A 276 14.29 -9.76 -2.71
CA GLU A 276 14.56 -11.08 -2.15
C GLU A 276 13.68 -12.13 -2.83
N GLY A 277 14.18 -13.36 -2.93
CA GLY A 277 13.53 -14.42 -3.69
C GLY A 277 14.30 -15.73 -3.70
N VAL A 278 13.93 -16.63 -4.60
CA VAL A 278 14.63 -17.91 -4.84
C VAL A 278 15.05 -17.94 -6.30
N ASP A 279 16.33 -18.11 -6.56
CA ASP A 279 16.92 -17.94 -7.89
C ASP A 279 16.46 -16.63 -8.57
N ALA A 280 16.09 -16.68 -9.85
CA ALA A 280 15.58 -15.52 -10.59
C ALA A 280 14.16 -15.07 -10.19
N LYS A 281 13.51 -15.72 -9.21
CA LYS A 281 12.12 -15.46 -8.81
C LYS A 281 12.04 -14.54 -7.59
N MET A 282 11.56 -13.31 -7.78
CA MET A 282 11.48 -12.30 -6.70
C MET A 282 10.12 -12.36 -5.98
N THR A 283 10.10 -12.17 -4.65
CA THR A 283 8.83 -12.13 -3.87
C THR A 283 8.77 -11.05 -2.81
N SER A 284 9.87 -10.72 -2.13
CA SER A 284 9.86 -9.64 -1.15
C SER A 284 10.54 -8.41 -1.70
N ILE A 285 9.75 -7.35 -1.72
CA ILE A 285 10.04 -6.11 -2.39
C ILE A 285 9.70 -5.00 -1.42
N GLU A 286 10.66 -4.10 -1.22
CA GLU A 286 10.42 -2.80 -0.61
C GLU A 286 10.75 -1.74 -1.64
N ILE A 287 9.98 -0.67 -1.64
CA ILE A 287 10.15 0.42 -2.57
C ILE A 287 10.31 1.74 -1.84
N VAL A 288 10.86 2.71 -2.55
CA VAL A 288 10.86 4.10 -2.14
C VAL A 288 10.33 4.94 -3.27
N THR A 289 9.39 5.81 -2.93
CA THR A 289 8.88 6.84 -3.84
C THR A 289 9.33 8.23 -3.41
N LYS A 290 9.43 9.16 -4.38
CA LYS A 290 9.59 10.58 -4.05
C LYS A 290 8.37 11.08 -3.25
N SER A 291 8.53 12.20 -2.53
CA SER A 291 7.53 12.75 -1.58
C SER A 291 6.08 12.90 -2.10
N LYS A 292 5.87 12.98 -3.41
CA LYS A 292 4.55 13.04 -4.05
C LYS A 292 3.89 11.68 -4.30
N GLY A 293 4.55 10.58 -3.95
CA GLY A 293 4.15 9.22 -4.31
C GLY A 293 4.36 8.93 -5.81
N TYR A 294 4.03 7.71 -6.22
CA TYR A 294 4.07 7.30 -7.63
C TYR A 294 2.93 6.34 -7.95
N GLN A 295 2.06 6.68 -8.91
CA GLN A 295 0.94 5.84 -9.36
C GLN A 295 0.05 5.28 -8.22
N GLY A 296 -0.16 6.07 -7.16
CA GLY A 296 -0.97 5.66 -6.00
C GLY A 296 -0.23 4.86 -4.93
N LEU A 297 1.09 4.65 -5.10
CA LEU A 297 2.00 4.13 -4.10
C LEU A 297 2.38 5.25 -3.14
N THR A 298 2.28 4.97 -1.84
CA THR A 298 2.44 5.96 -0.76
C THR A 298 3.61 5.64 0.18
N GLU A 299 4.45 4.66 -0.14
CA GLU A 299 5.66 4.37 0.64
C GLU A 299 6.67 5.50 0.43
N LYS A 300 6.62 6.45 1.36
CA LYS A 300 7.50 7.62 1.42
C LYS A 300 8.72 7.20 2.22
N ALA A 301 9.91 7.36 1.65
CA ALA A 301 11.12 7.30 2.44
C ALA A 301 11.90 8.61 2.37
N SER A 302 12.89 8.71 3.24
CA SER A 302 13.81 9.82 3.27
C SER A 302 14.42 10.02 1.88
N PRO A 303 14.42 11.25 1.31
CA PRO A 303 15.05 11.52 0.02
C PRO A 303 16.51 11.07 -0.04
N LYS A 304 17.16 10.98 1.13
CA LYS A 304 18.50 10.43 1.33
C LYS A 304 18.70 9.06 0.69
N ILE A 305 17.71 8.15 0.74
CA ILE A 305 17.86 6.79 0.21
C ILE A 305 18.03 6.81 -1.31
N ILE A 306 17.23 7.60 -2.02
CA ILE A 306 17.33 7.74 -3.48
C ILE A 306 18.64 8.46 -3.85
N GLU A 307 18.99 9.54 -3.14
CA GLU A 307 20.23 10.29 -3.35
C GLU A 307 21.46 9.39 -3.17
N GLN A 308 21.43 8.54 -2.15
CA GLN A 308 22.51 7.62 -1.84
C GLN A 308 22.62 6.48 -2.86
N PHE A 309 21.49 5.94 -3.34
CA PHE A 309 21.49 5.00 -4.46
C PHE A 309 22.17 5.64 -5.69
N VAL A 310 21.80 6.87 -6.04
CA VAL A 310 22.42 7.61 -7.17
C VAL A 310 23.92 7.83 -6.94
N ALA A 311 24.34 8.15 -5.72
CA ALA A 311 25.73 8.39 -5.38
C ALA A 311 26.60 7.11 -5.32
N GLN A 312 26.02 5.97 -4.93
CA GLN A 312 26.76 4.72 -4.70
C GLN A 312 26.68 3.76 -5.88
N HIS A 313 25.63 3.82 -6.69
CA HIS A 313 25.46 2.91 -7.82
C HIS A 313 26.63 3.02 -8.80
N GLN A 314 27.15 1.85 -9.18
CA GLN A 314 28.14 1.69 -10.23
C GLN A 314 27.52 0.82 -11.31
N CYS A 315 27.47 1.33 -12.55
CA CYS A 315 26.95 0.56 -13.68
C CYS A 315 27.78 -0.72 -13.85
N ASN A 316 27.10 -1.84 -14.04
CA ASN A 316 27.71 -3.12 -14.36
C ASN A 316 27.55 -3.46 -15.85
N TYR A 317 27.98 -4.66 -16.23
CA TYR A 317 27.86 -5.18 -17.60
C TYR A 317 26.43 -5.09 -18.18
N TYR A 318 25.42 -5.54 -17.41
CA TYR A 318 24.02 -5.54 -17.84
C TYR A 318 23.42 -4.13 -17.94
N CYS A 319 23.87 -3.18 -17.10
CA CYS A 319 23.50 -1.77 -17.26
C CYS A 319 23.96 -1.23 -18.62
N GLY A 320 25.16 -1.63 -19.05
CA GLY A 320 25.71 -1.28 -20.36
C GLY A 320 24.93 -1.91 -21.52
N LEU A 321 24.55 -3.19 -21.39
CA LEU A 321 23.72 -3.89 -22.38
C LEU A 321 22.39 -3.17 -22.63
N LEU A 322 21.74 -2.69 -21.57
CA LEU A 322 20.50 -1.92 -21.65
C LEU A 322 20.70 -0.43 -21.99
N SER A 323 21.95 -0.02 -22.26
CA SER A 323 22.30 1.38 -22.56
C SER A 323 21.77 2.38 -21.52
N LEU A 324 21.79 1.99 -20.24
CA LEU A 324 21.34 2.85 -19.14
C LEU A 324 22.31 4.02 -18.96
N ARG A 325 21.78 5.22 -18.69
CA ARG A 325 22.63 6.39 -18.49
C ARG A 325 23.29 6.30 -17.13
N PRO A 326 24.61 6.53 -17.02
CA PRO A 326 25.27 6.60 -15.72
C PRO A 326 24.55 7.60 -14.80
N LEU A 327 24.26 7.18 -13.58
CA LEU A 327 23.57 8.03 -12.59
C LEU A 327 24.47 9.15 -12.06
N LYS A 328 25.79 8.94 -12.11
CA LYS A 328 26.78 9.98 -11.81
C LYS A 328 26.95 10.86 -13.05
N LEU A 329 26.47 12.09 -12.98
CA LEU A 329 26.84 13.13 -13.94
C LEU A 329 28.31 13.48 -13.70
N MET A 330 29.21 13.10 -14.61
CA MET A 330 30.50 13.80 -14.71
C MET A 330 30.19 15.21 -15.23
N ASP A 331 30.53 16.23 -14.45
CA ASP A 331 30.51 17.62 -14.90
C ASP A 331 31.45 17.79 -16.10
N SER A 332 30.91 17.68 -17.31
CA SER A 332 31.59 18.06 -18.56
C SER A 332 30.56 18.36 -19.64
N GLN A 333 30.27 19.66 -19.75
CA GLN A 333 29.96 20.46 -20.94
C GLN A 333 29.29 19.80 -22.17
N GLN A 334 28.25 20.52 -22.63
CA GLN A 334 27.54 20.44 -23.92
C GLN A 334 26.47 19.35 -24.04
N GLN A 335 25.20 19.77 -23.93
CA GLN A 335 24.06 19.03 -24.46
C GLN A 335 23.93 19.28 -25.97
N PRO A 336 23.90 18.23 -26.81
CA PRO A 336 23.12 18.22 -28.03
C PRO A 336 21.75 17.56 -27.77
N LYS A 337 20.73 18.07 -28.47
CA LYS A 337 19.30 17.77 -28.30
C LYS A 337 18.95 16.26 -28.33
N ILE A 338 18.09 15.88 -27.38
CA ILE A 338 17.62 14.52 -27.10
C ILE A 338 16.56 14.05 -28.13
N LYS A 339 16.73 12.83 -28.67
CA LYS A 339 15.65 11.99 -29.19
C LYS A 339 14.99 11.26 -28.02
N ILE A 340 13.71 11.54 -27.80
CA ILE A 340 12.88 10.99 -26.74
C ILE A 340 12.61 9.50 -26.99
N SER A 341 12.88 8.65 -26.00
CA SER A 341 12.32 7.29 -25.92
C SER A 341 10.83 7.39 -25.60
N ARG A 342 9.98 6.77 -26.43
CA ARG A 342 8.52 6.94 -26.40
C ARG A 342 7.89 6.27 -25.17
N SER A 343 7.63 7.07 -24.14
CA SER A 343 6.60 6.78 -23.14
C SER A 343 5.20 7.06 -23.71
N PRO A 344 4.21 6.17 -23.62
CA PRO A 344 2.84 6.47 -24.05
C PRO A 344 2.12 7.28 -22.97
N LEU A 345 2.05 8.61 -23.13
CA LEU A 345 1.13 9.46 -22.37
C LEU A 345 -0.05 9.84 -23.24
N LEU A 346 -1.24 9.39 -22.83
CA LEU A 346 -2.52 9.67 -23.47
C LEU A 346 -2.93 11.14 -23.27
N ALA A 347 -3.23 11.78 -24.40
CA ALA A 347 -3.87 13.08 -24.46
C ALA A 347 -5.33 12.99 -24.02
N ARG A 348 -5.71 13.75 -22.98
CA ARG A 348 -7.07 14.27 -22.85
C ARG A 348 -7.13 15.42 -21.84
N ARG A 349 -7.22 16.65 -22.34
CA ARG A 349 -8.04 17.70 -21.72
C ARG A 349 -8.62 18.60 -22.80
N SER A 350 -9.95 18.70 -22.75
CA SER A 350 -10.80 19.59 -23.52
C SER A 350 -10.41 21.05 -23.26
N GLY A 351 -10.11 21.78 -24.33
CA GLY A 351 -9.97 23.23 -24.30
C GLY A 351 -11.27 23.89 -24.69
N THR A 352 -11.90 24.58 -23.74
CA THR A 352 -12.82 25.69 -23.99
C THR A 352 -12.00 26.91 -24.39
N SER A 353 -12.17 27.37 -25.62
CA SER A 353 -11.87 28.76 -25.98
C SER A 353 -12.76 29.19 -27.14
N SER A 354 -13.65 30.11 -26.80
CA SER A 354 -14.37 31.01 -27.70
C SER A 354 -13.45 31.65 -28.75
N SER A 355 -13.95 31.78 -29.98
CA SER A 355 -14.10 33.06 -30.71
C SER A 355 -14.24 32.80 -32.21
N SER A 356 -15.40 33.15 -32.78
CA SER A 356 -15.62 33.31 -34.22
C SER A 356 -14.79 34.47 -34.77
N PRO A 357 -14.50 34.51 -36.08
CA PRO A 357 -15.26 35.42 -36.93
C PRO A 357 -15.62 34.87 -38.33
N GLN A 358 -16.43 35.69 -39.01
CA GLN A 358 -17.36 35.49 -40.12
C GLN A 358 -16.81 35.33 -41.55
N LEU A 359 -17.68 34.69 -42.37
CA LEU A 359 -18.08 34.96 -43.78
C LEU A 359 -17.10 34.73 -44.95
N GLN A 360 -17.46 33.86 -45.92
CA GLN A 360 -18.23 34.22 -47.14
C GLN A 360 -18.55 33.03 -48.10
N LYS A 361 -19.85 32.90 -48.40
CA LYS A 361 -20.55 32.57 -49.67
C LYS A 361 -19.99 31.57 -50.71
N LYS A 362 -20.77 30.50 -50.95
CA LYS A 362 -21.39 30.02 -52.21
C LYS A 362 -22.00 28.63 -51.86
N GLY A 363 -23.26 28.28 -52.05
CA GLY A 363 -24.29 28.70 -53.00
C GLY A 363 -24.62 27.49 -53.88
N THR A 364 -25.69 26.73 -53.57
CA THR A 364 -26.60 26.07 -54.53
C THR A 364 -27.65 25.21 -53.80
N SER A 365 -28.90 25.43 -54.16
CA SER A 365 -30.07 24.58 -53.90
C SER A 365 -30.74 24.37 -55.28
N PRO A 366 -31.57 23.34 -55.49
CA PRO A 366 -32.99 23.68 -55.66
C PRO A 366 -34.01 22.60 -55.20
N GLN A 367 -35.16 23.10 -54.70
CA GLN A 367 -36.58 22.72 -54.94
C GLN A 367 -37.02 21.22 -54.84
N SER A 368 -38.21 20.81 -54.36
CA SER A 368 -39.55 21.43 -54.43
C SER A 368 -40.61 20.79 -53.47
N THR A 369 -41.56 21.63 -52.99
CA THR A 369 -43.06 21.50 -52.88
C THR A 369 -43.78 20.29 -52.24
N ARG A 370 -44.65 20.53 -51.22
CA ARG A 370 -46.13 20.73 -51.36
C ARG A 370 -46.85 21.13 -50.04
N ARG A 371 -47.96 21.86 -50.21
CA ARG A 371 -48.83 22.57 -49.23
C ARG A 371 -49.86 21.65 -48.52
N GLY A 372 -50.47 22.16 -47.44
CA GLY A 372 -51.89 21.88 -47.12
C GLY A 372 -52.34 22.08 -45.66
N THR A 373 -53.05 23.17 -45.39
CA THR A 373 -53.68 23.58 -44.12
C THR A 373 -55.07 22.96 -43.87
N SER A 374 -55.47 22.72 -42.60
CA SER A 374 -56.71 23.24 -41.94
C SER A 374 -57.16 22.41 -40.72
N SER A 375 -57.59 23.10 -39.65
CA SER A 375 -58.18 22.58 -38.39
C SER A 375 -59.72 22.43 -38.50
N PRO A 376 -60.50 21.96 -37.48
CA PRO A 376 -60.85 22.82 -36.32
C PRO A 376 -61.20 22.15 -34.96
N LYS A 377 -61.23 23.05 -33.97
CA LYS A 377 -61.75 23.10 -32.59
C LYS A 377 -63.02 22.30 -32.25
N VAL A 378 -63.22 22.04 -30.94
CA VAL A 378 -64.27 22.58 -30.01
C VAL A 378 -64.44 21.59 -28.83
N LEU A 379 -64.69 21.90 -27.54
CA LEU A 379 -64.75 23.12 -26.72
C LEU A 379 -65.34 22.73 -25.32
N LYS A 380 -64.81 23.31 -24.22
CA LYS A 380 -65.49 23.71 -22.95
C LYS A 380 -66.03 22.61 -21.97
N LYS A 381 -66.15 22.85 -20.65
CA LYS A 381 -66.14 24.09 -19.84
C LYS A 381 -65.91 23.79 -18.33
N THR A 382 -65.03 24.59 -17.72
CA THR A 382 -65.16 25.41 -16.48
C THR A 382 -65.80 24.93 -15.17
N GLY A 383 -65.13 25.33 -14.08
CA GLY A 383 -65.68 26.21 -13.02
C GLY A 383 -65.44 25.67 -11.61
N GLU A 384 -64.41 26.13 -10.88
CA GLU A 384 -64.46 27.17 -9.82
C GLU A 384 -65.40 26.80 -8.65
N GLY A 385 -65.06 26.87 -7.36
CA GLY A 385 -63.96 27.42 -6.56
C GLY A 385 -64.44 27.48 -5.10
N GLY A 386 -63.56 27.72 -4.12
CA GLY A 386 -63.98 28.22 -2.79
C GLY A 386 -63.48 27.45 -1.56
N GLU A 387 -62.80 28.18 -0.70
CA GLU A 387 -62.15 27.83 0.58
C GLU A 387 -63.14 27.46 1.72
N ASN A 388 -62.70 26.65 2.70
CA ASN A 388 -62.57 27.06 4.12
C ASN A 388 -62.21 25.92 5.10
N ASN A 389 -61.47 26.34 6.14
CA ASN A 389 -60.95 25.61 7.32
C ASN A 389 -61.97 24.74 8.09
N SER A 390 -61.52 23.62 8.67
CA SER A 390 -61.58 23.42 10.13
C SER A 390 -60.80 22.19 10.61
N THR A 391 -60.29 22.35 11.82
CA THR A 391 -59.44 21.48 12.66
C THR A 391 -60.13 20.23 13.22
N THR A 392 -59.40 19.11 13.38
CA THR A 392 -59.48 18.29 14.61
C THR A 392 -58.27 17.37 14.78
N LYS A 393 -57.81 17.27 16.04
CA LYS A 393 -56.64 16.52 16.54
C LYS A 393 -56.98 15.07 16.93
N HIS A 394 -55.90 14.32 17.20
CA HIS A 394 -55.73 13.07 17.98
C HIS A 394 -55.75 11.79 17.13
N LYS A 395 -54.86 10.79 17.32
CA LYS A 395 -54.12 10.37 18.52
C LYS A 395 -52.89 9.52 18.12
N ALA A 396 -51.82 9.62 18.91
CA ALA A 396 -50.62 8.79 18.84
C ALA A 396 -50.89 7.33 19.23
N VAL A 397 -50.13 6.39 18.67
CA VAL A 397 -49.99 5.01 19.17
C VAL A 397 -48.51 4.68 19.30
N GLU A 398 -48.17 4.18 20.48
CA GLU A 398 -46.84 3.91 21.03
C GLU A 398 -46.12 2.72 20.38
N VAL A 399 -44.79 2.79 20.44
CA VAL A 399 -43.82 1.74 20.10
C VAL A 399 -43.58 0.87 21.35
N PRO A 400 -43.62 -0.47 21.26
CA PRO A 400 -43.13 -1.33 22.32
C PRO A 400 -41.69 -1.81 22.06
N LYS A 401 -40.79 -1.55 23.02
CA LYS A 401 -39.66 -2.40 23.43
C LYS A 401 -39.99 -2.86 24.87
N PRO A 402 -39.44 -3.95 25.47
CA PRO A 402 -38.11 -4.56 25.23
C PRO A 402 -38.09 -6.11 25.36
N VAL A 403 -36.92 -6.77 25.27
CA VAL A 403 -36.40 -7.75 26.27
C VAL A 403 -34.90 -7.97 26.05
N ARG A 404 -34.17 -7.96 27.16
CA ARG A 404 -32.74 -8.26 27.35
C ARG A 404 -32.66 -9.69 27.86
N MET A 405 -31.85 -10.57 27.25
CA MET A 405 -31.53 -11.88 27.83
C MET A 405 -30.11 -11.87 28.41
N ARG A 406 -30.01 -12.57 29.54
CA ARG A 406 -28.87 -12.65 30.46
C ARG A 406 -27.65 -13.32 29.87
#